data_AF-A0A7S0KZA8-F1
#
_entry.id   AF-A0A7S0KZA8-F1
#
_cell.length_a   1.000
_cell.length_b   1.000
_cell.length_c   1.000
_cell.angle_alpha   90.00
_cell.angle_beta   90.00
_cell.angle_gamma   90.00
#
_symmetry.space_group_name_H-M   'P 1'
#
loop_
_entity.id
_entity.type
_entity.pdbx_description
1 polymer ?
#
loop_
_entity_poly.entity_id
_entity_poly.type
_entity_poly.pdbx_seq_one_letter_code
_entity_poly.pdbx_strand_id
1 'polypeptide(L)'
;PAPPLPAHPPLLPPPPPNPCIALVGPSADFTACKNLRFADLRNADLSKAKLQGVDLQGAKLMGADLTEANIALADLRRADLSHAILYKADLAAADLSDALLYMADLREAPMT
;
A
#
# COMPACT_ATOMS: atom_id res chain seq x y z
N PRO A 1 -9.35 6.82 48.10
CA PRO A 1 -8.82 5.74 47.22
C PRO A 1 -9.22 5.98 45.77
N ALA A 2 -8.24 6.14 44.88
CA ALA A 2 -8.47 6.29 43.45
C ALA A 2 -8.85 4.92 42.83
N PRO A 3 -9.75 4.88 41.83
CA PRO A 3 -10.09 3.64 41.14
C PRO A 3 -8.87 3.10 40.38
N PRO A 4 -8.75 1.76 40.24
CA PRO A 4 -7.68 1.16 39.47
C PRO A 4 -7.76 1.62 38.01
N LEU A 5 -6.62 2.03 37.45
CA LEU A 5 -6.48 2.36 36.02
C LEU A 5 -6.89 1.15 35.18
N PRO A 6 -7.60 1.34 34.04
CA PRO A 6 -7.95 0.23 33.17
C PRO A 6 -6.67 -0.46 32.68
N ALA A 7 -6.67 -1.80 32.76
CA ALA A 7 -5.62 -2.64 32.22
C ALA A 7 -5.41 -2.25 30.76
N HIS A 8 -4.19 -1.85 30.40
CA HIS A 8 -3.87 -1.54 29.02
C HIS A 8 -4.11 -2.82 28.20
N PRO A 9 -4.77 -2.72 27.03
CA PRO A 9 -4.98 -3.90 26.19
C PRO A 9 -3.62 -4.55 25.89
N PRO A 10 -3.56 -5.89 25.82
CA PRO A 10 -2.31 -6.58 25.55
C PRO A 10 -1.73 -6.05 24.24
N LEU A 11 -0.46 -5.61 24.30
CA LEU A 11 0.32 -5.26 23.12
C LEU A 11 0.32 -6.50 22.22
N LEU A 12 -0.42 -6.46 21.12
CA LEU A 12 -0.35 -7.49 20.09
C LEU A 12 1.13 -7.64 19.67
N PRO A 13 1.64 -8.87 19.54
CA PRO A 13 2.99 -9.08 19.03
C PRO A 13 3.10 -8.40 17.66
N PRO A 14 4.25 -7.77 17.34
CA PRO A 14 4.44 -7.15 16.04
C PRO A 14 4.19 -8.19 14.94
N PRO A 15 3.48 -7.84 13.86
CA PRO A 15 3.20 -8.77 12.77
C PRO A 15 4.52 -9.33 12.20
N PRO A 16 4.54 -10.58 11.72
CA PRO A 16 5.74 -11.15 11.12
C PRO A 16 6.24 -10.27 9.96
N PRO A 17 7.56 -10.17 9.74
CA PRO A 17 8.12 -9.38 8.66
C PRO A 17 7.55 -9.86 7.33
N ASN A 18 7.07 -8.91 6.53
CA ASN A 18 6.43 -9.21 5.26
C ASN A 18 7.48 -9.78 4.28
N PRO A 19 7.40 -11.06 3.86
CA PRO A 19 8.41 -11.67 3.01
C PRO A 19 8.50 -11.02 1.63
N CYS A 20 7.42 -10.39 1.17
CA CYS A 20 7.40 -9.70 -0.13
C CYS A 20 8.18 -8.37 -0.08
N ILE A 21 8.49 -7.82 1.10
CA ILE A 21 9.20 -6.53 1.23
C ILE A 21 10.58 -6.56 0.55
N ALA A 22 11.21 -7.74 0.47
CA ALA A 22 12.52 -7.91 -0.16
C ALA A 22 12.49 -7.73 -1.69
N LEU A 23 11.31 -7.76 -2.30
CA LEU A 23 11.13 -7.56 -3.74
C LEU A 23 10.95 -6.08 -4.11
N VAL A 24 10.80 -5.18 -3.13
CA VAL A 24 10.52 -3.76 -3.38
C VAL A 24 11.64 -3.11 -4.17
N GLY A 25 11.27 -2.51 -5.30
CA GLY A 25 12.15 -1.81 -6.21
C GLY A 25 11.45 -1.48 -7.53
N PRO A 26 12.11 -0.73 -8.41
CA PRO A 26 11.57 -0.43 -9.73
C PRO A 26 11.35 -1.72 -10.52
N SER A 27 10.20 -1.81 -11.19
CA SER A 27 9.76 -2.96 -11.97
C SER A 27 9.66 -4.27 -11.18
N ALA A 28 9.51 -4.19 -9.86
CA ALA A 28 9.33 -5.34 -8.99
C ALA A 28 8.14 -6.21 -9.43
N ASP A 29 8.32 -7.53 -9.34
CA ASP A 29 7.32 -8.51 -9.75
C ASP A 29 6.70 -9.20 -8.52
N PHE A 30 5.47 -8.83 -8.18
CA PHE A 30 4.73 -9.41 -7.06
C PHE A 30 3.75 -10.52 -7.51
N THR A 31 3.86 -11.02 -8.73
CA THR A 31 2.97 -12.07 -9.26
C THR A 31 2.97 -13.33 -8.37
N ALA A 32 4.14 -13.67 -7.80
CA ALA A 32 4.32 -14.80 -6.87
C ALA A 32 4.14 -14.42 -5.38
N CYS A 33 4.10 -13.13 -5.04
CA CYS A 33 4.10 -12.64 -3.66
C CYS A 33 3.07 -11.52 -3.48
N LYS A 34 1.81 -11.90 -3.23
CA LYS A 34 0.67 -10.96 -3.25
C LYS A 34 0.25 -10.39 -1.90
N ASN A 35 1.12 -10.42 -0.90
CA ASN A 35 0.79 -9.90 0.44
C ASN A 35 1.75 -8.77 0.80
N LEU A 36 1.28 -7.52 0.75
CA LEU A 36 1.95 -6.32 1.23
C LEU A 36 1.10 -5.60 2.29
N ARG A 37 0.21 -6.33 2.98
CA ARG A 37 -0.65 -5.79 4.04
C ARG A 37 0.17 -5.08 5.09
N PHE A 38 -0.23 -3.86 5.45
CA PHE A 38 0.42 -3.03 6.46
C PHE A 38 1.93 -2.80 6.22
N ALA A 39 2.43 -3.05 5.01
CA ALA A 39 3.83 -2.85 4.68
C ALA A 39 4.21 -1.36 4.77
N ASP A 40 5.42 -1.09 5.25
CA ASP A 40 5.99 0.24 5.21
C ASP A 40 6.75 0.43 3.88
N LEU A 41 6.12 1.16 2.96
CA LEU A 41 6.58 1.41 1.59
C LEU A 41 6.73 2.92 1.32
N ARG A 42 6.93 3.71 2.39
CA ARG A 42 7.04 5.17 2.27
C ARG A 42 8.25 5.54 1.41
N ASN A 43 8.03 6.40 0.42
CA ASN A 43 9.03 6.79 -0.57
C ASN A 43 9.67 5.61 -1.34
N ALA A 44 9.01 4.44 -1.38
CA ALA A 44 9.50 3.32 -2.17
C ALA A 44 9.40 3.64 -3.66
N ASP A 45 10.42 3.22 -4.42
CA ASP A 45 10.32 3.15 -5.87
C ASP A 45 9.66 1.82 -6.26
N LEU A 46 8.43 1.92 -6.74
CA LEU A 46 7.60 0.85 -7.29
C LEU A 46 7.19 1.19 -8.73
N SER A 47 7.95 2.05 -9.40
CA SER A 47 7.68 2.45 -10.79
C SER A 47 7.66 1.20 -11.67
N LYS A 48 6.64 1.06 -12.52
CA LYS A 48 6.42 -0.11 -13.40
C LYS A 48 6.26 -1.45 -12.68
N ALA A 49 6.06 -1.47 -11.36
CA ALA A 49 5.89 -2.71 -10.62
C ALA A 49 4.62 -3.45 -11.04
N LYS A 50 4.66 -4.78 -10.99
CA LYS A 50 3.51 -5.66 -11.21
C LYS A 50 2.84 -5.96 -9.88
N LEU A 51 1.86 -5.13 -9.53
CA LEU A 51 1.08 -5.19 -8.29
C LEU A 51 -0.36 -5.71 -8.51
N GLN A 52 -0.63 -6.34 -9.65
CA GLN A 52 -1.98 -6.80 -10.01
C GLN A 52 -2.55 -7.80 -8.98
N GLY A 53 -3.65 -7.41 -8.32
CA GLY A 53 -4.31 -8.22 -7.30
C GLY A 53 -3.49 -8.41 -6.03
N VAL A 54 -2.50 -7.56 -5.77
CA VAL A 54 -1.73 -7.58 -4.52
C VAL A 54 -2.59 -7.01 -3.39
N ASP A 55 -2.52 -7.63 -2.22
CA ASP A 55 -3.13 -7.12 -1.00
C ASP A 55 -2.22 -6.06 -0.37
N LEU A 56 -2.57 -4.79 -0.55
CA LEU A 56 -1.92 -3.60 0.00
C LEU A 56 -2.76 -2.98 1.14
N GLN A 57 -3.68 -3.74 1.75
CA GLN A 57 -4.58 -3.21 2.76
C GLN A 57 -3.79 -2.59 3.91
N GLY A 58 -4.05 -1.31 4.20
CA GLY A 58 -3.37 -0.56 5.25
C GLY A 58 -1.88 -0.29 5.02
N ALA A 59 -1.35 -0.51 3.80
CA ALA A 59 0.04 -0.22 3.48
C ALA A 59 0.33 1.29 3.57
N LYS A 60 1.55 1.64 3.97
CA LYS A 60 2.03 3.03 4.01
C LYS A 60 2.82 3.32 2.74
N LEU A 61 2.17 3.95 1.76
CA LEU A 61 2.72 4.31 0.45
C LEU A 61 2.94 5.83 0.32
N MET A 62 3.00 6.56 1.43
CA MET A 62 3.18 8.00 1.42
C MET A 62 4.47 8.37 0.65
N GLY A 63 4.33 9.19 -0.40
CA GLY A 63 5.43 9.60 -1.28
C GLY A 63 6.00 8.49 -2.17
N ALA A 64 5.39 7.31 -2.24
CA ALA A 64 5.87 6.22 -3.09
C ALA A 64 5.72 6.59 -4.58
N ASP A 65 6.68 6.14 -5.40
CA ASP A 65 6.60 6.25 -6.85
C ASP A 65 5.98 4.96 -7.42
N LEU A 66 4.77 5.09 -7.94
CA LEU A 66 3.98 4.05 -8.61
C LEU A 66 3.78 4.36 -10.09
N THR A 67 4.65 5.21 -10.67
CA THR A 67 4.55 5.61 -12.08
C THR A 67 4.52 4.39 -13.00
N GLU A 68 3.53 4.31 -13.89
CA GLU A 68 3.31 3.19 -14.82
C GLU A 68 3.17 1.80 -14.14
N ALA A 69 2.94 1.73 -12.82
CA ALA A 69 2.73 0.46 -12.14
C ALA A 69 1.38 -0.16 -12.51
N ASN A 70 1.33 -1.49 -12.59
CA ASN A 70 0.06 -2.21 -12.74
C ASN A 70 -0.47 -2.57 -11.36
N ILE A 71 -1.46 -1.81 -10.87
CA ILE A 71 -2.09 -1.97 -9.56
C ILE A 71 -3.55 -2.44 -9.72
N ALA A 72 -3.91 -2.94 -10.89
CA ALA A 72 -5.26 -3.40 -11.19
C ALA A 72 -5.68 -4.53 -10.22
N LEU A 73 -6.95 -4.54 -9.82
CA LEU A 73 -7.53 -5.52 -8.88
C LEU A 73 -6.89 -5.54 -7.47
N ALA A 74 -5.96 -4.64 -7.16
CA ALA A 74 -5.32 -4.62 -5.84
C ALA A 74 -6.28 -4.16 -4.74
N ASP A 75 -6.07 -4.66 -3.52
CA ASP A 75 -6.77 -4.18 -2.32
C ASP A 75 -5.94 -3.07 -1.68
N LEU A 76 -6.32 -1.82 -1.88
CA LEU A 76 -5.70 -0.63 -1.31
C LEU A 76 -6.51 -0.05 -0.15
N ARG A 77 -7.45 -0.83 0.42
CA ARG A 77 -8.32 -0.30 1.47
C ARG A 77 -7.51 0.20 2.65
N ARG A 78 -7.84 1.39 3.14
CA ARG A 78 -7.15 2.04 4.27
C ARG A 78 -5.64 2.28 4.03
N ALA A 79 -5.15 2.15 2.80
CA ALA A 79 -3.76 2.46 2.48
C ALA A 79 -3.55 3.98 2.53
N ASP A 80 -2.33 4.39 2.90
CA ASP A 80 -1.92 5.79 2.85
C ASP A 80 -1.09 6.05 1.59
N LEU A 81 -1.73 6.60 0.55
CA LEU A 81 -1.13 7.02 -0.72
C LEU A 81 -0.89 8.54 -0.76
N SER A 82 -0.84 9.22 0.39
CA SER A 82 -0.64 10.66 0.43
C SER A 82 0.68 11.04 -0.24
N HIS A 83 0.66 12.03 -1.14
CA HIS A 83 1.83 12.43 -1.95
C HIS A 83 2.40 11.34 -2.87
N ALA A 84 1.74 10.18 -3.05
CA ALA A 84 2.21 9.15 -3.97
C ALA A 84 2.10 9.60 -5.43
N ILE A 85 3.03 9.14 -6.28
CA ILE A 85 3.03 9.41 -7.71
C ILE A 85 2.41 8.20 -8.41
N LEU A 86 1.19 8.33 -8.92
CA LEU A 86 0.45 7.29 -9.64
C LEU A 86 0.33 7.62 -11.14
N TYR A 87 1.25 8.43 -11.68
CA TYR A 87 1.23 8.85 -13.07
C TYR A 87 1.19 7.63 -13.99
N LYS A 88 0.14 7.50 -14.82
CA LYS A 88 -0.09 6.34 -15.71
C LYS A 88 -0.20 4.98 -15.00
N ALA A 89 -0.41 4.94 -13.68
CA ALA A 89 -0.64 3.69 -12.98
C ALA A 89 -2.00 3.08 -13.37
N ASP A 90 -2.04 1.78 -13.65
CA ASP A 90 -3.29 1.07 -13.92
C ASP A 90 -3.99 0.73 -12.61
N LEU A 91 -5.13 1.36 -12.35
CA LEU A 91 -5.96 1.18 -11.15
C LEU A 91 -7.28 0.46 -11.46
N ALA A 92 -7.40 -0.19 -12.63
CA ALA A 92 -8.62 -0.88 -13.04
C ALA A 92 -9.10 -1.86 -11.95
N ALA A 93 -10.33 -1.66 -11.47
CA ALA A 93 -10.96 -2.45 -10.41
C ALA A 93 -10.16 -2.57 -9.08
N ALA A 94 -9.24 -1.64 -8.79
CA ALA A 94 -8.60 -1.57 -7.48
C ALA A 94 -9.56 -1.05 -6.40
N ASP A 95 -9.51 -1.61 -5.20
CA ASP A 95 -10.34 -1.17 -4.07
C ASP A 95 -9.61 -0.11 -3.24
N LEU A 96 -9.99 1.15 -3.42
CA LEU A 96 -9.45 2.31 -2.72
C LEU A 96 -10.32 2.76 -1.53
N SER A 97 -11.24 1.92 -1.03
CA SER A 97 -12.15 2.30 0.06
C SER A 97 -11.37 2.69 1.32
N ASP A 98 -11.69 3.84 1.91
CA ASP A 98 -10.98 4.44 3.06
C ASP A 98 -9.49 4.76 2.81
N ALA A 99 -8.99 4.72 1.57
CA ALA A 99 -7.61 5.09 1.28
C ALA A 99 -7.38 6.60 1.38
N LEU A 100 -6.20 7.02 1.83
CA LEU A 100 -5.78 8.41 1.88
C LEU A 100 -5.06 8.77 0.58
N LEU A 101 -5.62 9.70 -0.20
CA LEU A 101 -5.09 10.14 -1.50
C LEU A 101 -4.70 11.63 -1.51
N TYR A 102 -4.44 12.22 -0.33
CA TYR A 102 -4.12 13.64 -0.23
C TYR A 102 -2.86 13.97 -1.04
N MET A 103 -2.97 14.91 -1.98
CA MET A 103 -1.88 15.31 -2.89
C MET A 103 -1.29 14.17 -3.74
N ALA A 104 -2.00 13.05 -3.91
CA ALA A 104 -1.58 11.99 -4.82
C ALA A 104 -1.70 12.43 -6.29
N ASP A 105 -0.72 12.10 -7.12
CA ASP A 105 -0.72 12.42 -8.54
C ASP A 105 -1.34 11.27 -9.35
N LEU A 106 -2.63 11.38 -9.66
CA LEU A 106 -3.41 10.39 -10.43
C LEU A 106 -3.52 10.73 -11.92
N ARG A 107 -2.69 11.65 -12.44
CA ARG A 107 -2.78 12.05 -13.86
C ARG A 107 -2.54 10.85 -14.76
N GLU A 108 -3.40 10.70 -15.77
CA GLU A 108 -3.36 9.60 -16.74
C GLU A 108 -3.46 8.19 -16.12
N ALA A 109 -3.89 8.05 -14.86
CA ALA A 109 -4.13 6.74 -14.25
C ALA A 109 -5.52 6.20 -14.67
N PRO A 110 -5.62 5.18 -15.54
CA PRO A 110 -6.92 4.61 -15.91
C PRO A 110 -7.59 3.95 -14.69
N MET A 111 -8.89 4.23 -14.49
CA MET A 111 -9.71 3.72 -13.39
C MET A 111 -10.96 2.96 -13.88
N THR A 112 -11.00 2.56 -15.16
CA THR A 112 -12.18 1.95 -15.80
C THR A 112 -12.39 0.48 -15.44
#